data_AF-A0A316WD19-F1
#
_entry.id   AF-A0A316WD19-F1
#
_cell.length_a   1.000
_cell.length_b   1.000
_cell.length_c   1.000
_cell.angle_alpha   90.00
_cell.angle_beta   90.00
_cell.angle_gamma   90.00
#
_symmetry.space_group_name_H-M   'P 1'
#
loop_
_entity.id
_entity.type
_entity.pdbx_description
1 polymer ?
#
loop_
_entity_poly.entity_id
_entity_poly.type
_entity_poly.pdbx_seq_one_letter_code
_entity_poly.pdbx_strand_id
1 'polypeptide(L)'
;MGFLTTKQQIFILLPIILLIILSIVLNITDKNYNKQQFYNQYGEGRVVLNDYNSSCHCHTIKLSDSQSLNLDDIRIISMIKKNDWIVKKKNNTFFIVYKADQSRIFYDMYNKNLKIIK
;
A
#
# COMPACT_ATOMS: atom_id res chain seq x y z
N MET A 1 -41.72 -21.08 -25.33
CA MET A 1 -40.60 -20.80 -24.40
C MET A 1 -40.06 -22.12 -23.91
N GLY A 2 -38.99 -22.63 -24.53
CA GLY A 2 -38.41 -23.93 -24.18
C GLY A 2 -37.59 -23.79 -22.90
N PHE A 3 -38.09 -24.35 -21.79
CA PHE A 3 -37.31 -24.45 -20.55
C PHE A 3 -36.24 -25.52 -20.74
N LEU A 4 -34.97 -25.13 -20.53
CA LEU A 4 -33.85 -26.04 -20.45
C LEU A 4 -34.11 -27.07 -19.34
N THR A 5 -33.91 -28.35 -19.65
CA THR A 5 -34.03 -29.41 -18.65
C THR A 5 -33.00 -29.19 -17.53
N THR A 6 -33.31 -29.59 -16.29
CA THR A 6 -32.47 -29.36 -15.10
C THR A 6 -31.01 -29.82 -15.28
N LYS A 7 -30.78 -30.88 -16.09
CA LYS A 7 -29.43 -31.36 -16.44
C LYS A 7 -28.64 -30.39 -17.31
N GLN A 8 -29.29 -29.69 -18.25
CA GLN A 8 -28.65 -28.71 -19.13
C GLN A 8 -28.30 -27.42 -18.36
N GLN A 9 -29.12 -27.00 -17.40
CA GLN A 9 -28.83 -25.84 -16.55
C GLN A 9 -27.58 -26.07 -15.69
N ILE A 10 -27.43 -27.26 -15.10
CA ILE A 10 -26.24 -27.63 -14.31
C ILE A 10 -24.98 -27.61 -15.17
N PHE A 11 -25.05 -28.09 -16.41
CA PHE A 11 -23.90 -28.10 -17.33
C PHE A 11 -23.40 -26.70 -17.69
N ILE A 12 -24.31 -25.70 -17.74
CA ILE A 12 -23.97 -24.30 -18.03
C ILE A 12 -23.46 -23.57 -16.78
N LEU A 13 -24.00 -23.87 -15.59
CA LEU A 13 -23.59 -23.23 -14.34
C LEU A 13 -22.21 -23.68 -13.84
N LEU A 14 -21.83 -24.94 -14.09
CA LEU A 14 -20.57 -25.52 -13.62
C LEU A 14 -19.32 -24.71 -14.06
N PRO A 15 -19.14 -24.34 -15.34
CA PRO A 15 -17.97 -23.57 -15.78
C PRO A 15 -17.94 -22.15 -15.22
N ILE A 16 -19.10 -21.53 -14.98
CA ILE A 16 -19.20 -20.18 -14.40
C ILE A 16 -18.74 -20.20 -12.94
N ILE A 17 -19.18 -21.21 -12.18
CA ILE A 17 -18.74 -21.40 -10.79
C ILE A 17 -17.23 -21.65 -10.73
N LEU A 18 -16.69 -22.44 -11.66
CA LEU A 18 -15.25 -22.72 -11.76
C LEU A 18 -14.44 -21.44 -12.02
N LEU A 19 -14.91 -20.57 -12.92
CA LEU A 19 -14.29 -19.26 -13.22
C LEU A 19 -14.29 -18.32 -12.00
N ILE A 20 -15.37 -18.31 -11.22
CA ILE A 20 -15.47 -17.50 -10.00
C ILE A 20 -14.46 -17.99 -8.95
N ILE A 21 -14.36 -19.30 -8.74
CA ILE A 21 -13.39 -19.90 -7.80
C ILE A 21 -11.95 -19.58 -8.24
N LEU A 22 -11.64 -19.71 -9.53
CA LEU A 22 -10.31 -19.37 -10.07
C LEU A 22 -9.94 -17.90 -9.83
N SER A 23 -10.89 -16.98 -10.02
CA SER A 23 -10.69 -15.55 -9.79
C SER A 23 -10.43 -15.22 -8.32
N ILE A 24 -11.12 -15.89 -7.39
CA ILE A 24 -10.91 -15.74 -5.94
C ILE A 24 -9.53 -16.26 -5.55
N VAL A 25 -9.12 -17.43 -6.06
CA VAL A 25 -7.80 -18.03 -5.78
C VAL A 25 -6.66 -17.15 -6.30
N LEU A 26 -6.80 -16.57 -7.50
CA LEU A 26 -5.83 -15.62 -8.06
C LEU A 26 -5.71 -14.37 -7.17
N ASN A 27 -6.81 -13.81 -6.69
CA ASN A 27 -6.80 -12.67 -5.78
C ASN A 27 -6.13 -12.97 -4.42
N ILE A 28 -6.31 -14.17 -3.87
CA ILE A 28 -5.71 -14.56 -2.59
C ILE A 28 -4.22 -14.88 -2.73
N THR A 29 -3.80 -15.44 -3.87
CA THR A 29 -2.39 -15.79 -4.14
C THR A 29 -1.55 -14.60 -4.59
N ASP A 30 -2.18 -13.52 -5.06
CA ASP A 30 -1.48 -12.29 -5.41
C ASP A 30 -1.02 -11.53 -4.15
N LYS A 31 0.14 -11.95 -3.61
CA LYS A 31 0.86 -11.24 -2.53
C LYS A 31 1.13 -9.76 -2.85
N ASN A 32 0.91 -9.30 -4.08
CA ASN A 32 1.07 -7.89 -4.44
C ASN A 32 -0.19 -7.05 -4.22
N TYR A 33 -1.38 -7.62 -4.02
CA TYR A 33 -2.60 -6.82 -3.86
C TYR A 33 -2.53 -5.89 -2.63
N ASN A 34 -2.07 -6.43 -1.49
CA ASN A 34 -1.80 -5.61 -0.30
C ASN A 34 -0.66 -4.62 -0.53
N LYS A 35 0.38 -4.99 -1.29
CA LYS A 35 1.52 -4.11 -1.57
C LYS A 35 1.13 -2.93 -2.48
N GLN A 36 0.23 -3.14 -3.43
CA GLN A 36 -0.26 -2.10 -4.34
C GLN A 36 -1.00 -0.97 -3.61
N GLN A 37 -1.69 -1.26 -2.50
CA GLN A 37 -2.31 -0.23 -1.67
C GLN A 37 -1.29 0.75 -1.09
N PHE A 38 -0.07 0.29 -0.76
CA PHE A 38 1.01 1.16 -0.27
C PHE A 38 1.68 1.97 -1.39
N TYR A 39 1.78 1.44 -2.61
CA TYR A 39 2.41 2.14 -3.74
C TYR A 39 1.54 3.24 -4.35
N ASN A 40 0.22 3.10 -4.30
CA ASN A 40 -0.71 4.09 -4.86
C ASN A 40 -0.79 5.41 -4.06
N GLN A 41 -0.13 5.50 -2.90
CA GLN A 41 -0.11 6.71 -2.07
C GLN A 41 0.77 7.80 -2.70
N TYR A 42 0.23 9.00 -2.83
CA TYR A 42 0.98 10.22 -3.11
C TYR A 42 1.19 10.96 -1.78
N GLY A 43 2.35 11.57 -1.59
CA GLY A 43 2.71 12.20 -0.32
C GLY A 43 3.72 13.32 -0.52
N GLU A 44 3.28 14.56 -0.61
CA GLU A 44 4.14 15.74 -0.50
C GLU A 44 3.68 16.60 0.68
N GLY A 45 4.59 17.04 1.54
CA GLY A 45 4.24 17.92 2.66
C GLY A 45 5.08 17.71 3.92
N ARG A 46 4.79 18.52 4.94
CA ARG A 46 5.39 18.38 6.27
C ARG A 46 4.68 17.32 7.09
N VAL A 47 5.44 16.53 7.85
CA VAL A 47 4.88 15.58 8.81
C VAL A 47 4.20 16.35 9.95
N VAL A 48 2.89 16.17 10.06
CA VAL A 48 2.07 16.76 11.14
C VAL A 48 1.93 15.78 12.29
N LEU A 49 1.78 14.50 11.98
CA LEU A 49 1.47 13.44 12.93
C LEU A 49 2.04 12.11 12.45
N ASN A 50 2.49 11.29 13.39
CA ASN A 50 3.03 9.94 13.16
C ASN A 50 2.48 9.05 14.27
N ASP A 51 1.37 8.37 14.00
CA ASP A 51 0.66 7.56 14.99
C ASP A 51 0.48 6.13 14.49
N TYR A 52 0.42 5.19 15.42
CA TYR A 52 0.10 3.81 15.12
C TYR A 52 -1.41 3.63 14.90
N ASN A 53 -1.78 3.07 13.74
CA ASN A 53 -3.14 2.70 13.41
C ASN A 53 -3.35 1.21 13.70
N SER A 54 -4.13 0.91 14.74
CA SER A 54 -4.42 -0.44 15.19
C SER A 54 -5.25 -1.26 14.19
N SER A 55 -6.08 -0.63 13.36
CA SER A 55 -6.92 -1.34 12.39
C SER A 55 -6.12 -1.93 11.23
N CYS A 56 -5.05 -1.25 10.81
CA CYS A 56 -4.21 -1.67 9.70
C CYS A 56 -2.84 -2.21 10.15
N HIS A 57 -2.59 -2.27 11.46
CA HIS A 57 -1.30 -2.66 12.06
C HIS A 57 -0.10 -1.93 11.43
N CYS A 58 -0.24 -0.63 11.16
CA CYS A 58 0.78 0.19 10.52
C CYS A 58 0.86 1.58 11.15
N HIS A 59 1.98 2.27 11.03
CA HIS A 59 2.06 3.70 11.36
C HIS A 59 1.54 4.55 10.22
N THR A 60 0.64 5.47 10.54
CA THR A 60 0.10 6.45 9.61
C THR A 60 0.79 7.78 9.86
N ILE A 61 1.55 8.23 8.86
CA ILE A 61 2.21 9.52 8.82
C ILE A 61 1.30 10.49 8.07
N LYS A 62 0.71 11.45 8.77
CA LYS A 62 -0.11 12.50 8.16
C LYS A 62 0.77 13.67 7.76
N LEU A 63 0.59 14.11 6.52
CA LEU A 63 1.26 15.27 5.94
C LEU A 63 0.35 16.50 6.03
N SER A 64 0.96 17.70 5.92
CA SER A 64 0.25 18.99 5.90
C SER A 64 -0.79 19.08 4.79
N ASP A 65 -0.55 18.40 3.68
CA ASP A 65 -1.36 18.50 2.47
C ASP A 65 -2.53 17.51 2.50
N SER A 66 -2.95 17.11 3.71
CA SER A 66 -4.01 16.13 3.99
C SER A 66 -3.76 14.73 3.44
N GLN A 67 -2.57 14.46 2.94
CA GLN A 67 -2.14 13.14 2.50
C GLN A 67 -1.62 12.32 3.68
N SER A 68 -1.75 11.00 3.58
CA SER A 68 -1.23 10.08 4.58
C SER A 68 -0.40 8.97 3.94
N LEU A 69 0.67 8.61 4.63
CA LEU A 69 1.57 7.52 4.27
C LEU A 69 1.45 6.43 5.33
N ASN A 70 1.16 5.21 4.91
CA ASN A 70 1.15 4.07 5.82
C ASN A 70 2.46 3.32 5.70
N LEU A 71 3.16 3.16 6.82
CA LEU A 71 4.45 2.47 6.91
C LEU A 71 4.38 1.35 7.95
N ASP A 72 5.02 0.25 7.66
CA ASP A 72 5.14 -0.92 8.54
C ASP A 72 6.57 -1.11 9.10
N ASP A 73 7.58 -0.50 8.46
CA ASP A 73 8.98 -0.62 8.90
C ASP A 73 9.34 0.39 10.00
N ILE A 74 9.53 -0.13 11.21
CA ILE A 74 9.87 0.64 12.42
C ILE A 74 11.15 1.47 12.22
N ARG A 75 12.12 1.02 11.40
CA ARG A 75 13.38 1.74 11.20
C ARG A 75 13.14 3.12 10.60
N ILE A 76 12.36 3.22 9.52
CA ILE A 76 12.06 4.51 8.90
C ILE A 76 11.08 5.32 9.76
N ILE A 77 10.09 4.66 10.39
CA ILE A 77 9.11 5.32 11.27
C ILE A 77 9.81 6.06 12.41
N SER A 78 10.78 5.40 13.07
CA SER A 78 11.54 5.98 14.19
C SER A 78 12.42 7.17 13.77
N MET A 79 12.80 7.22 12.49
CA MET A 79 13.61 8.32 11.97
C MET A 79 12.75 9.52 11.59
N ILE A 80 11.48 9.33 11.20
CA ILE A 80 10.59 10.41 10.79
C ILE A 80 10.06 11.17 12.02
N LYS A 81 10.31 12.47 12.04
CA LYS A 81 9.88 13.39 13.09
C LYS A 81 8.86 14.38 12.55
N LYS A 82 8.11 14.97 13.48
CA LYS A 82 7.24 16.11 13.17
C LYS A 82 8.04 17.23 12.49
N ASN A 83 7.43 17.89 11.52
CA ASN A 83 7.99 18.95 10.67
C ASN A 83 9.03 18.51 9.61
N ASP A 84 9.43 17.25 9.55
CA ASP A 84 10.20 16.72 8.41
C ASP A 84 9.37 16.86 7.13
N TRP A 85 10.03 17.11 6.00
CA TRP A 85 9.36 17.16 4.71
C TRP A 85 9.47 15.81 4.02
N ILE A 86 8.35 15.25 3.55
CA ILE A 86 8.34 13.99 2.81
C ILE A 86 7.90 14.25 1.38
N VAL A 87 8.60 13.61 0.44
CA VAL A 87 8.21 13.58 -0.97
C VAL A 87 8.14 12.13 -1.44
N LYS A 88 6.93 11.72 -1.82
CA LYS A 88 6.60 10.45 -2.46
C LYS A 88 5.78 10.71 -3.71
N LYS A 89 6.32 10.33 -4.87
CA LYS A 89 5.57 10.34 -6.13
C LYS A 89 4.60 9.15 -6.17
N LYS A 90 3.45 9.36 -6.81
CA LYS A 90 2.46 8.30 -7.05
C LYS A 90 3.11 7.17 -7.85
N ASN A 91 2.79 5.92 -7.50
CA ASN A 91 3.32 4.69 -8.12
C ASN A 91 4.83 4.47 -7.96
N ASN A 92 5.55 5.30 -7.19
CA ASN A 92 6.93 5.02 -6.84
C ASN A 92 7.01 4.14 -5.59
N THR A 93 8.00 3.25 -5.60
CA THR A 93 8.33 2.37 -4.47
C THR A 93 9.23 3.05 -3.45
N PHE A 94 9.65 4.29 -3.68
CA PHE A 94 10.53 5.03 -2.79
C PHE A 94 9.98 6.40 -2.42
N PHE A 95 10.39 6.90 -1.26
CA PHE A 95 10.19 8.28 -0.85
C PHE A 95 11.45 8.86 -0.23
N ILE A 96 11.48 10.19 -0.16
CA ILE A 96 12.59 10.94 0.41
C ILE A 96 12.05 11.72 1.60
N VAL A 97 12.76 11.65 2.72
CA VAL A 97 12.53 12.50 3.89
C VAL A 97 13.64 13.53 3.94
N TYR A 98 13.29 14.81 3.93
CA TYR A 98 14.21 15.92 4.14
C TYR A 98 14.13 16.37 5.59
N LYS A 99 15.30 16.41 6.23
CA LYS A 99 15.46 16.80 7.62
C LYS A 99 15.84 18.27 7.74
N ALA A 100 15.63 18.82 8.94
CA ALA A 100 16.06 20.17 9.28
C ALA A 100 17.59 20.34 9.26
N ASP A 101 18.35 19.27 9.55
CA ASP A 101 19.82 19.25 9.50
C ASP A 101 20.36 19.05 8.07
N GLN A 102 19.52 19.27 7.05
CA GLN A 102 19.82 19.10 5.62
C GLN A 102 20.07 17.66 5.18
N SER A 103 20.13 16.70 6.11
CA SER A 103 20.24 15.29 5.78
C SER A 103 18.97 14.80 5.06
N ARG A 104 19.16 13.78 4.22
CA ARG A 104 18.10 13.18 3.42
C ARG A 104 18.06 11.70 3.67
N ILE A 105 16.87 11.17 3.92
CA ILE A 105 16.66 9.73 4.06
C ILE A 105 15.93 9.26 2.81
N PHE A 106 16.58 8.40 2.05
CA PHE A 106 15.99 7.67 0.95
C PHE A 106 15.51 6.34 1.49
N TYR A 107 14.23 6.05 1.32
CA TYR A 107 13.65 4.79 1.73
C TYR A 107 12.95 4.11 0.56
N ASP A 108 13.38 2.89 0.25
CA ASP A 108 12.74 1.99 -0.69
C ASP A 108 11.79 1.08 0.08
N MET A 109 10.49 1.27 -0.13
CA MET A 109 9.41 0.51 0.50
C MET A 109 9.35 -0.94 0.02
N TYR A 110 9.79 -1.23 -1.22
CA TYR A 110 9.74 -2.58 -1.78
C TYR A 110 10.86 -3.45 -1.20
N ASN A 111 12.09 -2.95 -1.28
CA ASN A 111 13.27 -3.66 -0.78
C ASN A 111 13.51 -3.47 0.72
N LYS A 112 12.74 -2.59 1.38
CA LYS A 112 12.93 -2.16 2.77
C LYS A 112 14.37 -1.69 3.04
N ASN A 113 14.91 -0.98 2.06
CA ASN A 113 16.27 -0.43 2.10
C ASN A 113 16.24 1.05 2.47
N LEU A 114 17.16 1.44 3.35
CA LEU A 114 17.27 2.79 3.85
C LEU A 114 18.68 3.31 3.59
N LYS A 115 18.77 4.51 3.02
CA LYS A 115 20.04 5.22 2.78
C LYS A 115 19.95 6.63 3.33
N ILE A 116 20.90 6.97 4.19
CA ILE A 116 21.02 8.32 4.77
C ILE A 116 22.12 9.06 4.02
N ILE A 117 21.79 10.24 3.51
CA ILE A 117 22.73 11.17 2.91
C ILE A 117 22.85 12.35 3.85
N LYS A 118 24.07 12.64 4.29
CA LYS A 118 24.39 13.81 5.12
C LYS A 118 24.86 14.95 4.24
#